data_AF-A0A2U1W2D3-F1
#
_entry.id   AF-A0A2U1W2D3-F1
#
_cell.length_a   1.000
_cell.length_b   1.000
_cell.length_c   1.000
_cell.angle_alpha   90.00
_cell.angle_beta   90.00
_cell.angle_gamma   90.00
#
_symmetry.space_group_name_H-M   'P 1'
#
loop_
_entity.id
_entity.type
_entity.pdbx_description
1 polymer ?
#
loop_
_entity_poly.entity_id
_entity_poly.type
_entity_poly.pdbx_seq_one_letter_code
_entity_poly.pdbx_strand_id
1 'polypeptide(L)' 'MAYSSANRRVQSASLTHMALLDEFIRITKEKLGTQDDAFVRDSLGDLLLTLRDERDGYARLVEMPALEEAA' A
#
# COMPACT_ATOMS: atom_id res chain seq x y z
N MET A 1 -15.49 10.51 -22.02
CA MET A 1 -14.04 10.25 -21.95
C MET A 1 -13.83 8.79 -21.59
N ALA A 2 -13.26 7.99 -22.48
CA ALA A 2 -12.88 6.62 -22.16
C ALA A 2 -11.50 6.66 -21.48
N TYR A 3 -11.40 6.28 -20.21
CA TYR A 3 -10.12 6.08 -19.54
C TYR A 3 -9.19 5.23 -20.43
N SER A 4 -7.90 5.57 -20.52
CA SER A 4 -6.96 4.73 -21.28
C SER A 4 -6.92 3.33 -20.68
N SER A 5 -6.80 2.30 -21.53
CA SER A 5 -6.72 0.90 -21.08
C SER A 5 -5.50 0.66 -20.17
N ALA A 6 -4.42 1.43 -20.38
CA ALA A 6 -3.24 1.44 -19.53
C ALA A 6 -3.54 1.96 -18.12
N ASN A 7 -4.27 3.08 -17.98
CA ASN A 7 -4.62 3.63 -16.67
C ASN A 7 -5.45 2.64 -15.84
N ARG A 8 -6.42 1.97 -16.47
CA ARG A 8 -7.22 0.92 -15.81
C ARG A 8 -6.38 -0.26 -15.34
N ARG A 9 -5.35 -0.66 -16.09
CA ARG A 9 -4.42 -1.74 -15.69
C ARG A 9 -3.56 -1.33 -14.49
N VAL A 10 -3.05 -0.10 -14.48
CA VAL A 10 -2.29 0.44 -13.33
C VAL A 10 -3.16 0.49 -12.08
N GLN A 11 -4.39 0.99 -12.19
CA GLN A 11 -5.33 1.01 -11.06
C GLN A 11 -5.65 -0.40 -10.55
N SER A 12 -5.93 -1.35 -11.46
CA SER A 12 -6.22 -2.74 -11.07
C SER A 12 -5.02 -3.41 -10.37
N ALA A 13 -3.80 -3.18 -10.85
CA ALA A 13 -2.59 -3.70 -10.21
C ALA A 13 -2.39 -3.04 -8.83
N SER A 14 -2.58 -1.72 -8.75
CA SER A 14 -2.46 -0.96 -7.49
C SER A 14 -3.44 -1.45 -6.44
N LEU A 15 -4.69 -1.72 -6.80
CA LEU A 15 -5.68 -2.32 -5.88
C LEU A 15 -5.25 -3.70 -5.37
N THR A 16 -4.63 -4.51 -6.23
CA THR A 16 -4.10 -5.83 -5.83
C THR A 16 -2.96 -5.67 -4.82
N HIS A 17 -2.04 -4.73 -5.05
CA HIS A 17 -0.95 -4.44 -4.12
C HIS A 17 -1.45 -3.88 -2.79
N MET A 18 -2.43 -2.97 -2.82
CA MET A 18 -3.07 -2.45 -1.61
C MET A 18 -3.70 -3.56 -0.77
N ALA A 19 -4.42 -4.50 -1.39
CA ALA A 19 -5.02 -5.62 -0.66
C ALA A 19 -3.98 -6.50 0.04
N LEU A 20 -2.85 -6.76 -0.61
CA LEU A 20 -1.73 -7.48 -0.01
C LEU A 20 -1.12 -6.70 1.16
N LEU A 21 -0.87 -5.40 0.96
CA LEU A 21 -0.31 -4.54 2.00
C LEU A 21 -1.24 -4.41 3.21
N ASP A 22 -2.55 -4.31 2.99
CA ASP A 22 -3.55 -4.27 4.06
C ASP A 22 -3.48 -5.57 4.91
N GLU A 23 -3.30 -6.73 4.28
CA GLU A 23 -3.10 -8.00 4.98
C GLU A 23 -1.77 -8.05 5.75
N PHE A 24 -0.66 -7.63 5.14
CA PHE A 24 0.64 -7.54 5.82
C PHE A 24 0.60 -6.57 7.00
N ILE A 25 -0.07 -5.43 6.87
CA ILE A 25 -0.28 -4.46 7.94
C ILE A 25 -1.06 -5.11 9.09
N ARG A 26 -2.14 -5.84 8.78
CA ARG A 26 -2.94 -6.55 9.79
C ARG A 26 -2.07 -7.54 10.56
N ILE A 27 -1.34 -8.41 9.86
CA ILE A 27 -0.47 -9.43 10.48
C ILE A 27 0.63 -8.79 11.32
N THR A 28 1.24 -7.70 10.83
CA THR A 28 2.30 -7.00 11.56
C THR A 28 1.77 -6.37 12.85
N LYS A 29 0.56 -5.77 12.83
CA LYS A 29 -0.10 -5.26 14.04
C LYS A 29 -0.41 -6.35 15.05
N GLU A 30 -0.91 -7.49 14.58
CA GLU A 30 -1.18 -8.66 15.45
C GLU A 30 0.10 -9.12 16.14
N LYS A 31 1.20 -9.28 15.40
CA LYS A 31 2.51 -9.65 15.96
C LYS A 31 3.03 -8.61 16.94
N LEU A 32 2.90 -7.32 16.64
CA LEU A 32 3.32 -6.24 17.52
C LEU A 32 2.57 -6.29 18.87
N GLY A 33 1.26 -6.57 18.84
CA GLY A 33 0.43 -6.64 20.03
C GLY A 33 0.76 -7.79 20.99
N THR A 34 1.46 -8.83 20.51
CA THR A 34 1.85 -10.01 21.29
C THR A 34 3.35 -10.12 21.53
N GLN A 35 4.14 -9.09 21.18
CA GLN A 35 5.60 -9.14 21.26
C GLN A 35 6.10 -8.54 22.58
N ASP A 36 6.92 -9.32 23.30
CA ASP A 36 7.50 -8.92 24.58
C ASP A 36 8.92 -8.37 24.43
N ASP A 37 9.62 -8.72 23.34
CA ASP A 37 10.96 -8.20 23.06
C ASP A 37 10.89 -6.74 22.55
N ALA A 38 11.53 -5.83 23.28
CA ALA A 38 11.50 -4.40 22.97
C ALA A 38 12.12 -4.07 21.59
N PHE A 39 13.23 -4.70 21.23
CA PHE A 39 13.88 -4.48 19.94
C PHE A 39 13.00 -4.97 18.80
N VAL A 40 12.35 -6.13 18.95
CA VAL A 40 11.44 -6.65 17.93
C VAL A 40 10.19 -5.77 17.81
N ARG A 41 9.65 -5.24 18.90
CA ARG A 41 8.53 -4.28 18.83
C ARG A 41 8.89 -3.03 18.05
N ASP A 42 10.06 -2.45 18.31
CA ASP A 42 10.52 -1.25 17.62
C ASP A 42 10.69 -1.54 16.12
N SER A 43 11.35 -2.65 15.77
CA SER A 43 11.50 -3.09 14.38
C SER A 43 10.15 -3.35 13.68
N LEU A 44 9.16 -3.91 14.38
CA LEU A 44 7.80 -4.09 13.84
C LEU A 44 7.08 -2.73 13.68
N GLY A 45 7.36 -1.75 14.54
CA GLY A 45 6.89 -0.37 14.39
C GLY A 45 7.42 0.29 13.12
N ASP A 46 8.72 0.18 12.86
CA ASP A 46 9.37 0.69 11.64
C ASP A 46 8.83 0.01 10.38
N LEU A 47 8.62 -1.32 10.45
CA LEU A 47 7.99 -2.07 9.38
C LEU A 47 6.56 -1.58 9.10
N LEU A 48 5.75 -1.31 10.14
CA LEU A 48 4.40 -0.78 9.96
C LEU A 48 4.38 0.59 9.30
N LEU A 49 5.34 1.46 9.61
CA LEU A 49 5.48 2.76 8.95
C LEU A 49 5.73 2.57 7.46
N THR A 50 6.72 1.74 7.12
CA THR A 50 7.07 1.44 5.71
C THR A 50 5.88 0.87 4.92
N LEU A 51 5.14 -0.08 5.50
CA LEU A 51 3.99 -0.70 4.84
C LEU A 51 2.85 0.30 4.60
N ARG A 52 2.63 1.25 5.53
CA ARG A 52 1.61 2.30 5.38
C ARG A 52 2.00 3.29 4.28
N ASP A 53 3.26 3.73 4.27
CA ASP A 53 3.75 4.67 3.26
C ASP A 53 3.63 4.09 1.85
N GLU A 54 3.97 2.81 1.67
CA GLU A 54 3.84 2.10 0.40
C GLU A 54 2.36 1.96 -0.01
N ARG A 55 1.48 1.61 0.94
CA ARG A 55 0.04 1.48 0.70
C ARG A 55 -0.57 2.82 0.28
N ASP A 56 -0.15 3.92 0.90
CA ASP A 56 -0.57 5.27 0.54
C ASP A 56 -0.01 5.70 -0.83
N GLY A 57 1.16 5.19 -1.21
CA GLY A 57 1.69 5.28 -2.57
C GLY A 57 0.73 4.71 -3.61
N TYR A 58 0.27 3.47 -3.43
CA TYR A 58 -0.71 2.86 -4.33
C TYR A 58 -2.08 3.53 -4.30
N ALA A 59 -2.53 4.02 -3.13
CA ALA A 59 -3.79 4.75 -3.03
C ALA A 59 -3.78 6.00 -3.93
N ARG A 60 -2.67 6.74 -3.96
CA ARG A 60 -2.47 7.88 -4.86
C ARG A 60 -2.55 7.47 -6.33
N LEU A 61 -2.00 6.31 -6.72
CA LEU A 61 -2.10 5.81 -8.10
C LEU A 61 -3.52 5.41 -8.50
N VAL A 62 -4.34 4.96 -7.55
CA VAL A 62 -5.76 4.67 -7.79
C VAL A 62 -6.55 5.97 -7.99
N GLU A 63 -6.26 6.98 -7.17
CA GLU A 63 -6.94 8.28 -7.18
C GLU A 63 -6.49 9.20 -8.33
N MET A 64 -5.33 8.94 -8.95
CA MET A 64 -4.87 9.70 -10.11
C MET A 64 -5.91 9.62 -11.25
N PRO A 65 -6.51 10.76 -11.64
CA PRO A 65 -7.22 10.85 -12.91
C PRO A 65 -6.23 10.46 -14.00
N ALA A 66 -6.70 9.82 -15.07
CA ALA A 66 -5.86 9.58 -16.24
C ALA A 66 -5.29 10.92 -16.68
N LEU A 67 -4.03 11.18 -16.36
CA LEU A 67 -3.28 12.28 -16.95
C LEU A 67 -3.14 11.85 -18.41
N GLU A 68 -4.07 12.35 -19.23
CA GLU A 68 -4.02 12.28 -20.68
C GLU A 68 -2.62 12.67 -21.12
N GLU A 69 -2.07 11.86 -22.01
CA GLU A 69 -0.82 12.10 -22.72
C GLU A 69 -0.86 13.50 -23.34
N ALA A 70 -0.28 14.48 -22.65
CA ALA A 70 0.10 15.76 -23.21
C ALA A 70 1.63 15.77 -23.32
N ALA A 71 2.13 14.99 -24.28
CA ALA A 71 3.48 15.13 -24.85
C ALA A 71 3.47 14.61 -26.29
#